data_AF-A0AAV8G5X5-F1
#
_entry.id   AF-A0AAV8G5X5-F1
#
_cell.length_a   1.000
_cell.length_b   1.000
_cell.length_c   1.000
_cell.angle_alpha   90.00
_cell.angle_beta   90.00
_cell.angle_gamma   90.00
#
_symmetry.space_group_name_H-M   'P 1'
#
loop_
_entity.id
_entity.type
_entity.pdbx_description
1 polymer ?
#
loop_
_entity_poly.entity_id
_entity_poly.type
_entity_poly.pdbx_seq_one_letter_code
_entity_poly.pdbx_strand_id
1 'polypeptide(L)'
;MARKNAFSLVAFALFVLLAANLTSVESIGVCYGMIGDNLPSPSDVVGHYQLKGIRAMRIYFPDQDTFNALKGTGIDLAMDVPNDVLPSLANDASAAANWVQNNILAHDGVSFKYIVVGNELFGDAANDILPAMSKIWDALCSAGRCNQIQVSTAVSFAVVKNSYPPSSGEFGESFMFPIVNFLKNTGNPLMVSIYPYFSYVQDQAEIPLDYALFTSTAPQFSDGPYQYQNLFDAMVDSVYSALEKAGANPALEKKAGGNLAVDYSVSLIAVESGWPGSGGNPVGASLAVGATLSNAQTYNQNLINHVRNGTPKRPGNLETYIFAMFNENKKEGDEVERHFGLFNPDLTPIYPLNFNLKHGKVLYCLIFAFAGFLNYRCSSSRTCIQLINCAYYFVMDISTINKVCLLL
;
A
#
# COMPACT_ATOMS: atom_id res chain seq x y z
N MET A 1 -18.22 4.75 48.88
CA MET A 1 -17.61 3.61 48.15
C MET A 1 -18.05 3.57 46.68
N ALA A 2 -19.35 3.71 46.38
CA ALA A 2 -19.90 3.65 45.00
C ALA A 2 -19.29 4.64 43.97
N ARG A 3 -19.03 5.91 44.33
CA ARG A 3 -18.42 6.91 43.41
C ARG A 3 -16.98 6.58 42.98
N LYS A 4 -16.23 5.83 43.80
CA LYS A 4 -14.85 5.45 43.48
C LYS A 4 -14.79 4.30 42.45
N ASN A 5 -15.77 3.40 42.49
CA ASN A 5 -15.86 2.27 41.56
C ASN A 5 -16.34 2.71 40.17
N ALA A 6 -17.28 3.68 40.10
CA ALA A 6 -17.75 4.24 38.84
C ALA A 6 -16.63 4.96 38.06
N PHE A 7 -15.76 5.70 38.75
CA PHE A 7 -14.64 6.41 38.12
C PHE A 7 -13.56 5.45 37.58
N SER A 8 -13.33 4.33 38.27
CA SER A 8 -12.39 3.28 37.85
C SER A 8 -12.89 2.51 36.63
N LEU A 9 -14.19 2.27 36.53
CA LEU A 9 -14.82 1.62 35.37
C LEU A 9 -14.80 2.52 34.13
N VAL A 10 -15.03 3.83 34.30
CA VAL A 10 -14.96 4.81 33.21
C VAL A 10 -13.52 4.95 32.69
N ALA A 11 -12.52 5.00 33.57
CA ALA A 11 -11.11 5.04 33.16
C ALA A 11 -10.66 3.76 32.45
N PHE A 12 -11.12 2.58 32.90
CA PHE A 12 -10.87 1.31 32.23
C PHE A 12 -11.56 1.23 30.87
N ALA A 13 -12.82 1.68 30.77
CA ALA A 13 -13.53 1.75 29.50
C ALA A 13 -12.86 2.71 28.52
N LEU A 14 -12.40 3.88 28.98
CA LEU A 14 -11.61 4.83 28.18
C LEU A 14 -10.26 4.24 27.74
N PHE A 15 -9.61 3.44 28.59
CA PHE A 15 -8.38 2.73 28.24
C PHE A 15 -8.62 1.65 27.18
N VAL A 16 -9.69 0.85 27.31
CA VAL A 16 -10.10 -0.14 26.30
C VAL A 16 -10.48 0.55 24.99
N LEU A 17 -11.18 1.69 25.06
CA LEU A 17 -11.49 2.52 23.89
C LEU A 17 -10.22 3.11 23.25
N LEU A 18 -9.26 3.61 24.02
CA LEU A 18 -7.99 4.11 23.49
C LEU A 18 -7.14 2.98 22.88
N ALA A 19 -7.12 1.81 23.51
CA ALA A 19 -6.40 0.63 23.03
C ALA A 19 -7.07 0.02 21.78
N ALA A 20 -8.40 0.08 21.69
CA ALA A 20 -9.14 -0.33 20.50
C ALA A 20 -8.98 0.64 19.31
N ASN A 21 -8.56 1.88 19.57
CA ASN A 21 -8.19 2.88 18.55
C ASN A 21 -6.69 2.88 18.20
N LEU A 22 -5.91 1.91 18.70
CA LEU A 22 -4.57 1.64 18.16
C LEU A 22 -4.73 0.83 16.87
N THR A 23 -5.28 1.47 15.83
CA THR A 23 -5.30 0.88 14.50
C THR A 23 -3.85 0.75 14.02
N SER A 24 -3.42 -0.50 13.87
CA SER A 24 -2.18 -0.84 13.17
C SER A 24 -2.25 -0.29 11.75
N VAL A 25 -1.15 0.29 11.29
CA VAL A 25 -0.89 0.85 9.96
C VAL A 25 -1.73 0.21 8.85
N GLU A 26 -2.81 0.89 8.43
CA GLU A 26 -3.63 0.52 7.26
C GLU A 26 -3.03 1.04 5.94
N SER A 27 -1.80 1.57 5.97
CA SER A 27 -1.21 2.32 4.84
C SER A 27 -0.22 1.55 3.98
N ILE A 28 0.29 0.40 4.46
CA ILE A 28 1.29 -0.41 3.76
C ILE A 28 0.77 -1.82 3.51
N GLY A 29 0.68 -2.17 2.23
CA GLY A 29 0.58 -3.54 1.74
C GLY A 29 1.90 -4.03 1.16
N VAL A 30 1.96 -5.30 0.79
CA VAL A 30 3.10 -5.88 0.07
C VAL A 30 2.59 -6.71 -1.11
N CYS A 31 3.19 -6.54 -2.28
CA CYS A 31 2.89 -7.33 -3.47
C CYS A 31 3.44 -8.75 -3.30
N TYR A 32 2.59 -9.76 -3.48
CA TYR A 32 2.97 -11.16 -3.53
C TYR A 32 3.15 -11.58 -4.99
N GLY A 33 4.35 -11.32 -5.51
CA GLY A 33 4.81 -11.86 -6.79
C GLY A 33 5.06 -13.37 -6.70
N MET A 34 4.67 -14.09 -7.76
CA MET A 34 4.70 -15.55 -7.82
C MET A 34 5.56 -16.09 -8.98
N ILE A 35 6.39 -15.25 -9.59
CA ILE A 35 7.24 -15.62 -10.73
C ILE A 35 8.56 -16.22 -10.21
N GLY A 36 8.48 -17.39 -9.58
CA GLY A 36 9.64 -18.14 -9.10
C GLY A 36 9.38 -19.63 -8.91
N ASP A 37 10.43 -20.45 -8.95
CA ASP A 37 10.34 -21.92 -8.77
C ASP A 37 10.82 -22.42 -7.39
N ASN A 38 11.15 -21.48 -6.50
CA ASN A 38 11.70 -21.75 -5.17
C ASN A 38 10.91 -21.09 -4.02
N LEU A 39 9.75 -20.50 -4.31
CA LEU A 39 8.94 -19.74 -3.35
C LEU A 39 8.25 -20.65 -2.31
N PRO A 40 7.98 -20.16 -1.08
CA PRO A 40 7.20 -20.90 -0.09
C PRO A 40 5.77 -21.17 -0.55
N SER A 41 5.08 -22.08 0.13
CA SER A 41 3.66 -22.33 -0.13
C SER A 41 2.81 -21.08 0.18
N PRO A 42 1.69 -20.85 -0.52
CA PRO A 42 0.80 -19.72 -0.23
C PRO A 42 0.33 -19.65 1.23
N SER A 43 0.15 -20.82 1.90
CA SER A 43 -0.16 -20.88 3.32
C SER A 43 0.95 -20.31 4.21
N ASP A 44 2.21 -20.66 3.92
CA ASP A 44 3.36 -20.14 4.66
C ASP A 44 3.53 -18.65 4.42
N VAL A 45 3.31 -18.20 3.17
CA VAL A 45 3.36 -16.77 2.82
C VAL A 45 2.29 -15.99 3.57
N VAL A 46 1.02 -16.42 3.54
CA VAL A 46 -0.07 -15.76 4.27
C VAL A 46 0.18 -15.75 5.79
N GLY A 47 0.65 -16.87 6.35
CA GLY A 47 1.11 -16.92 7.73
C GLY A 47 2.22 -15.89 8.01
N HIS A 48 3.15 -15.71 7.08
CA HIS A 48 4.21 -14.71 7.17
C HIS A 48 3.66 -13.27 7.13
N TYR A 49 2.68 -12.96 6.28
CA TYR A 49 2.00 -11.65 6.28
C TYR A 49 1.41 -11.35 7.67
N GLN A 50 0.70 -12.31 8.27
CA GLN A 50 0.14 -12.17 9.62
C GLN A 50 1.23 -11.97 10.68
N LEU A 51 2.31 -12.76 10.64
CA LEU A 51 3.43 -12.66 11.58
C LEU A 51 4.14 -11.30 11.51
N LYS A 52 4.24 -10.71 10.31
CA LYS A 52 4.85 -9.39 10.11
C LYS A 52 3.89 -8.23 10.33
N GLY A 53 2.60 -8.51 10.53
CA GLY A 53 1.58 -7.49 10.70
C GLY A 53 1.25 -6.75 9.39
N ILE A 54 1.54 -7.36 8.24
CA ILE A 54 1.17 -6.82 6.92
C ILE A 54 -0.30 -7.18 6.67
N ARG A 55 -1.14 -6.16 6.50
CA ARG A 55 -2.60 -6.31 6.44
C ARG A 55 -3.19 -6.19 5.04
N ALA A 56 -2.38 -5.87 4.03
CA ALA A 56 -2.81 -5.80 2.65
C ALA A 56 -1.85 -6.54 1.72
N MET A 57 -2.40 -7.30 0.79
CA MET A 57 -1.70 -8.12 -0.20
C MET A 57 -2.18 -7.75 -1.59
N ARG A 58 -1.25 -7.66 -2.55
CA ARG A 58 -1.60 -7.63 -3.98
C ARG A 58 -1.14 -8.92 -4.66
N ILE A 59 -1.99 -9.54 -5.47
CA ILE A 59 -1.64 -10.67 -6.34
C ILE A 59 -1.98 -10.34 -7.79
N TYR A 60 -1.21 -10.89 -8.73
CA TYR A 60 -1.25 -10.51 -10.14
C TYR A 60 -2.17 -11.38 -11.01
N PHE A 61 -2.79 -12.40 -10.42
CA PHE A 61 -3.77 -13.27 -11.06
C PHE A 61 -4.58 -14.02 -9.99
N PRO A 62 -5.77 -14.56 -10.32
CA PRO A 62 -6.52 -15.42 -9.41
C PRO A 62 -5.77 -16.72 -9.11
N ASP A 63 -5.39 -16.92 -7.84
CA ASP A 63 -4.67 -18.11 -7.37
C ASP A 63 -5.46 -18.83 -6.26
N GLN A 64 -5.90 -20.07 -6.52
CA GLN A 64 -6.79 -20.79 -5.63
C GLN A 64 -6.14 -21.15 -4.29
N ASP A 65 -4.85 -21.49 -4.30
CA ASP A 65 -4.12 -21.85 -3.09
C ASP A 65 -3.95 -20.63 -2.17
N THR A 66 -3.65 -19.47 -2.76
CA THR A 66 -3.62 -18.19 -2.05
C THR A 66 -4.99 -17.80 -1.52
N PHE A 67 -6.08 -17.95 -2.28
CA PHE A 67 -7.43 -17.70 -1.77
C PHE A 67 -7.78 -18.60 -0.59
N ASN A 68 -7.44 -19.89 -0.68
CA ASN A 68 -7.70 -20.82 0.41
C ASN A 68 -6.91 -20.45 1.68
N ALA A 69 -5.66 -20.02 1.52
CA ALA A 69 -4.84 -19.54 2.63
C ALA A 69 -5.36 -18.23 3.25
N LEU A 70 -5.92 -17.33 2.43
CA LEU A 70 -6.41 -16.01 2.88
C LEU A 70 -7.75 -16.07 3.63
N LYS A 71 -8.55 -17.13 3.47
CA LYS A 71 -9.88 -17.26 4.09
C LYS A 71 -9.85 -17.01 5.60
N GLY A 72 -10.61 -16.01 6.05
CA GLY A 72 -10.76 -15.68 7.47
C GLY A 72 -9.55 -15.00 8.12
N THR A 73 -8.51 -14.67 7.34
CA THR A 73 -7.30 -14.00 7.87
C THR A 73 -7.49 -12.52 8.11
N GLY A 74 -8.43 -11.90 7.39
CA GLY A 74 -8.67 -10.46 7.40
C GLY A 74 -7.59 -9.63 6.69
N ILE A 75 -6.71 -10.26 5.90
CA ILE A 75 -5.77 -9.54 5.02
C ILE A 75 -6.55 -9.04 3.81
N ASP A 76 -6.54 -7.73 3.59
CA ASP A 76 -7.15 -7.10 2.43
C ASP A 76 -6.43 -7.52 1.15
N LEU A 77 -7.19 -7.92 0.13
CA LEU A 77 -6.65 -8.39 -1.14
C LEU A 77 -6.97 -7.41 -2.27
N ALA A 78 -5.93 -6.91 -2.91
CA ALA A 78 -5.96 -6.39 -4.27
C ALA A 78 -5.66 -7.55 -5.24
N MET A 79 -6.61 -7.89 -6.11
CA MET A 79 -6.45 -8.97 -7.08
C MET A 79 -6.50 -8.42 -8.48
N ASP A 80 -5.44 -8.65 -9.25
CA ASP A 80 -5.39 -8.25 -10.65
C ASP A 80 -6.23 -9.17 -11.54
N VAL A 81 -6.80 -8.57 -12.58
CA VAL A 81 -7.30 -9.25 -13.76
C VAL A 81 -6.15 -9.31 -14.77
N PRO A 82 -5.68 -10.50 -15.14
CA PRO A 82 -4.57 -10.64 -16.08
C PRO A 82 -4.84 -9.96 -17.43
N ASN A 83 -3.79 -9.38 -18.02
CA ASN A 83 -3.90 -8.63 -19.28
C ASN A 83 -4.44 -9.47 -20.45
N ASP A 84 -4.11 -10.77 -20.49
CA ASP A 84 -4.48 -11.70 -21.57
C ASP A 84 -5.97 -12.03 -21.61
N VAL A 85 -6.70 -11.90 -20.48
CA VAL A 85 -8.15 -12.14 -20.44
C VAL A 85 -8.97 -10.88 -20.73
N LEU A 86 -8.37 -9.69 -20.70
CA LEU A 86 -9.09 -8.43 -20.88
C LEU A 86 -9.92 -8.35 -22.17
N PRO A 87 -9.43 -8.78 -23.36
CA PRO A 87 -10.24 -8.71 -24.57
C PRO A 87 -11.55 -9.51 -24.48
N SER A 88 -11.54 -10.66 -23.79
CA SER A 88 -12.75 -11.46 -23.59
C SER A 88 -13.73 -10.74 -22.66
N LEU A 89 -13.24 -10.22 -21.54
CA LEU A 89 -14.08 -9.53 -20.55
C LEU A 89 -14.61 -8.20 -21.10
N ALA A 90 -13.82 -7.49 -21.91
CA ALA A 90 -14.18 -6.24 -22.56
C ALA A 90 -15.33 -6.42 -23.57
N ASN A 91 -15.38 -7.57 -24.26
CA ASN A 91 -16.34 -7.81 -25.33
C ASN A 91 -17.62 -8.53 -24.87
N ASP A 92 -17.59 -9.29 -23.77
CA ASP A 92 -18.73 -10.10 -23.32
C ASP A 92 -19.05 -9.91 -21.83
N ALA A 93 -20.24 -9.39 -21.55
CA ALA A 93 -20.73 -9.22 -20.18
C ALA A 93 -20.92 -10.56 -19.45
N SER A 94 -21.26 -11.63 -20.17
CA SER A 94 -21.39 -12.97 -19.58
C SER A 94 -20.02 -13.52 -19.16
N ALA A 95 -18.98 -13.25 -19.95
CA ALA A 95 -17.60 -13.60 -19.59
C ALA A 95 -17.17 -12.87 -18.31
N ALA A 96 -17.44 -11.56 -18.20
CA ALA A 96 -17.16 -10.79 -16.98
C ALA A 96 -17.95 -11.30 -15.76
N ALA A 97 -19.23 -11.60 -15.92
CA ALA A 97 -20.06 -12.16 -14.85
C ALA A 97 -19.54 -13.53 -14.38
N ASN A 98 -19.18 -14.42 -15.31
CA ASN A 98 -18.60 -15.71 -14.99
C ASN A 98 -17.23 -15.56 -14.30
N TRP A 99 -16.41 -14.61 -14.73
CA TRP A 99 -15.13 -14.32 -14.10
C TRP A 99 -15.31 -13.86 -12.65
N VAL A 100 -16.23 -12.93 -12.39
CA VAL A 100 -16.57 -12.48 -11.02
C VAL A 100 -17.13 -13.63 -10.19
N GLN A 101 -18.02 -14.45 -10.75
CA GLN A 101 -18.57 -15.62 -10.06
C GLN A 101 -17.48 -16.59 -9.62
N ASN A 102 -16.54 -16.91 -10.52
CA ASN A 102 -15.53 -17.94 -10.29
C ASN A 102 -14.38 -17.46 -9.40
N ASN A 103 -13.96 -16.19 -9.54
CA ASN A 103 -12.74 -15.70 -8.87
C ASN A 103 -13.02 -14.87 -7.62
N ILE A 104 -14.25 -14.40 -7.43
CA ILE A 104 -14.64 -13.57 -6.28
C ILE A 104 -15.72 -14.26 -5.47
N LEU A 105 -16.89 -14.50 -6.06
CA LEU A 105 -18.06 -14.97 -5.32
C LEU A 105 -17.93 -16.43 -4.83
N ALA A 106 -17.14 -17.26 -5.52
CA ALA A 106 -16.86 -18.63 -5.10
C ALA A 106 -15.88 -18.71 -3.90
N HIS A 107 -15.25 -17.59 -3.50
CA HIS A 107 -14.20 -17.54 -2.50
C HIS A 107 -14.64 -16.76 -1.25
N ASP A 108 -15.79 -17.15 -0.69
CA ASP A 108 -16.28 -16.61 0.58
C ASP A 108 -15.21 -16.69 1.68
N GLY A 109 -15.08 -15.61 2.45
CA GLY A 109 -14.11 -15.49 3.54
C GLY A 109 -12.77 -14.85 3.14
N VAL A 110 -12.51 -14.63 1.84
CA VAL A 110 -11.40 -13.78 1.37
C VAL A 110 -11.84 -12.31 1.41
N SER A 111 -11.01 -11.44 1.99
CA SER A 111 -11.28 -10.00 2.07
C SER A 111 -10.86 -9.28 0.79
N PHE A 112 -11.58 -9.50 -0.32
CA PHE A 112 -11.38 -8.73 -1.54
C PHE A 112 -11.68 -7.25 -1.30
N LYS A 113 -10.66 -6.39 -1.46
CA LYS A 113 -10.77 -4.94 -1.34
C LYS A 113 -10.78 -4.27 -2.71
N TYR A 114 -9.92 -4.77 -3.61
CA TYR A 114 -9.78 -4.23 -4.96
C TYR A 114 -9.75 -5.31 -6.03
N ILE A 115 -10.38 -5.03 -7.16
CA ILE A 115 -10.16 -5.72 -8.42
C ILE A 115 -9.41 -4.76 -9.35
N VAL A 116 -8.19 -5.15 -9.73
CA VAL A 116 -7.26 -4.31 -10.49
C VAL A 116 -7.27 -4.79 -11.94
N VAL A 117 -8.01 -4.11 -12.81
CA VAL A 117 -8.26 -4.55 -14.18
C VAL A 117 -7.13 -4.12 -15.09
N GLY A 118 -6.23 -5.05 -15.39
CA GLY A 118 -5.04 -4.80 -16.17
C GLY A 118 -3.90 -4.16 -15.37
N ASN A 119 -2.68 -4.41 -15.84
CA ASN A 119 -1.45 -3.92 -15.25
C ASN A 119 -0.52 -3.35 -16.33
N GLU A 120 -0.29 -2.03 -16.26
CA GLU A 120 0.68 -1.27 -17.06
C GLU A 120 0.57 -1.41 -18.59
N LEU A 121 -0.65 -1.49 -19.11
CA LEU A 121 -0.91 -1.47 -20.55
C LEU A 121 -0.84 -0.04 -21.11
N PHE A 122 -0.36 0.08 -22.36
CA PHE A 122 -0.21 1.35 -23.09
C PHE A 122 -0.78 1.26 -24.50
N GLY A 123 -1.08 2.43 -25.08
CA GLY A 123 -1.55 2.54 -26.46
C GLY A 123 -2.78 1.64 -26.73
N ASP A 124 -2.77 0.94 -27.87
CA ASP A 124 -3.91 0.13 -28.29
C ASP A 124 -4.22 -1.04 -27.34
N ALA A 125 -3.22 -1.55 -26.62
CA ALA A 125 -3.42 -2.63 -25.65
C ALA A 125 -4.25 -2.18 -24.43
N ALA A 126 -4.31 -0.88 -24.16
CA ALA A 126 -5.10 -0.31 -23.06
C ALA A 126 -6.59 -0.10 -23.41
N ASN A 127 -6.98 -0.27 -24.69
CA ASN A 127 -8.36 -0.02 -25.16
C ASN A 127 -9.39 -0.92 -24.47
N ASP A 128 -8.99 -2.13 -24.06
CA ASP A 128 -9.87 -3.10 -23.41
C ASP A 128 -10.04 -2.88 -21.89
N ILE A 129 -9.20 -2.03 -21.27
CA ILE A 129 -9.24 -1.79 -19.81
C ILE A 129 -10.60 -1.26 -19.37
N LEU A 130 -11.04 -0.13 -19.93
CA LEU A 130 -12.27 0.51 -19.48
C LEU A 130 -13.53 -0.34 -19.75
N PRO A 131 -13.72 -0.96 -20.94
CA PRO A 131 -14.84 -1.87 -21.15
C PRO A 131 -14.85 -3.07 -20.19
N ALA A 132 -13.67 -3.63 -19.85
CA ALA A 132 -13.55 -4.71 -18.88
C ALA A 132 -13.86 -4.23 -17.45
N MET A 133 -13.33 -3.08 -17.03
CA MET A 133 -13.64 -2.45 -15.73
C MET A 133 -15.14 -2.24 -15.54
N SER A 134 -15.80 -1.68 -16.56
CA SER A 134 -17.25 -1.45 -16.51
C SER A 134 -18.03 -2.76 -16.31
N LYS A 135 -17.71 -3.80 -17.08
CA LYS A 135 -18.44 -5.08 -17.02
C LYS A 135 -18.17 -5.84 -15.71
N ILE A 136 -16.94 -5.78 -15.18
CA ILE A 136 -16.61 -6.36 -13.87
C ILE A 136 -17.37 -5.61 -12.76
N TRP A 137 -17.39 -4.29 -12.83
CA TRP A 137 -18.14 -3.48 -11.86
C TRP A 137 -19.64 -3.75 -11.92
N ASP A 138 -20.24 -3.86 -13.11
CA ASP A 138 -21.64 -4.21 -13.30
C ASP A 138 -21.98 -5.60 -12.73
N ALA A 139 -21.09 -6.57 -12.93
CA ALA A 139 -21.22 -7.92 -12.37
C ALA A 139 -21.15 -7.90 -10.83
N LEU A 140 -20.21 -7.14 -10.27
CA LEU A 140 -20.12 -6.93 -8.81
C LEU A 140 -21.35 -6.23 -8.26
N CYS A 141 -21.90 -5.22 -8.94
CA CYS A 141 -23.12 -4.55 -8.52
C CYS A 141 -24.32 -5.48 -8.58
N SER A 142 -24.44 -6.29 -9.63
CA SER A 142 -25.50 -7.30 -9.75
C SER A 142 -25.46 -8.33 -8.61
N ALA A 143 -24.27 -8.61 -8.07
CA ALA A 143 -24.07 -9.45 -6.89
C ALA A 143 -24.17 -8.70 -5.54
N GLY A 144 -24.46 -7.40 -5.54
CA GLY A 144 -24.53 -6.57 -4.33
C GLY A 144 -23.17 -6.30 -3.67
N ARG A 145 -22.07 -6.42 -4.40
CA ARG A 145 -20.68 -6.30 -3.91
C ARG A 145 -19.96 -5.02 -4.31
N CYS A 146 -20.46 -4.23 -5.26
CA CYS A 146 -19.70 -3.08 -5.79
C CYS A 146 -19.46 -1.92 -4.81
N ASN A 147 -20.18 -1.87 -3.68
CA ASN A 147 -19.89 -0.93 -2.59
C ASN A 147 -18.86 -1.49 -1.58
N GLN A 148 -18.52 -2.78 -1.68
CA GLN A 148 -17.59 -3.49 -0.80
C GLN A 148 -16.24 -3.72 -1.48
N ILE A 149 -16.26 -3.95 -2.80
CA ILE A 149 -15.10 -4.27 -3.61
C ILE A 149 -14.97 -3.19 -4.69
N GLN A 150 -13.88 -2.43 -4.63
CA GLN A 150 -13.61 -1.34 -5.57
C GLN A 150 -12.96 -1.89 -6.85
N VAL A 151 -13.31 -1.31 -8.00
CA VAL A 151 -12.74 -1.69 -9.31
C VAL A 151 -11.86 -0.56 -9.81
N SER A 152 -10.58 -0.87 -10.06
CA SER A 152 -9.58 0.08 -10.56
C SER A 152 -8.76 -0.56 -11.68
N THR A 153 -7.69 0.12 -12.11
CA THR A 153 -6.66 -0.38 -13.02
C THR A 153 -5.30 0.10 -12.52
N ALA A 154 -4.25 -0.71 -12.68
CA ALA A 154 -2.88 -0.33 -12.35
C ALA A 154 -2.18 0.22 -13.60
N VAL A 155 -1.73 1.47 -13.52
CA VAL A 155 -0.96 2.12 -14.60
C VAL A 155 0.47 2.39 -14.15
N SER A 156 1.41 2.29 -15.07
CA SER A 156 2.78 2.75 -14.81
C SER A 156 2.79 4.28 -14.74
N PHE A 157 3.69 4.86 -13.93
CA PHE A 157 3.91 6.30 -13.87
C PHE A 157 4.16 6.95 -15.24
N ALA A 158 4.63 6.17 -16.24
CA ALA A 158 4.89 6.66 -17.60
C ALA A 158 3.64 7.16 -18.34
N VAL A 159 2.41 6.95 -17.82
CA VAL A 159 1.21 7.62 -18.36
C VAL A 159 1.21 9.12 -18.12
N VAL A 160 2.03 9.63 -17.18
CA VAL A 160 2.22 11.07 -16.93
C VAL A 160 3.30 11.60 -17.88
N LYS A 161 2.90 12.46 -18.82
CA LYS A 161 3.79 13.04 -19.83
C LYS A 161 4.61 14.20 -19.31
N ASN A 162 3.97 15.09 -18.55
CA ASN A 162 4.61 16.25 -17.95
C ASN A 162 4.59 16.07 -16.44
N SER A 163 5.71 15.73 -15.82
CA SER A 163 5.80 15.46 -14.38
C SER A 163 6.58 16.51 -13.59
N TYR A 164 7.26 17.45 -14.27
CA TYR A 164 8.07 18.48 -13.63
C TYR A 164 7.68 19.92 -14.08
N PRO A 165 7.47 20.87 -13.14
CA PRO A 165 7.25 20.61 -11.73
C PRO A 165 5.93 19.81 -11.50
N PRO A 166 5.68 19.24 -10.31
CA PRO A 166 4.50 18.42 -10.04
C PRO A 166 3.15 19.11 -10.37
N SER A 167 3.03 20.43 -10.22
CA SER A 167 1.85 21.21 -10.64
C SER A 167 1.56 21.15 -12.16
N SER A 168 2.57 20.84 -12.97
CA SER A 168 2.46 20.63 -14.42
C SER A 168 2.00 19.22 -14.80
N GLY A 169 1.84 18.31 -13.83
CA GLY A 169 1.26 16.97 -13.98
C GLY A 169 0.17 16.87 -15.04
N GLU A 170 0.35 16.04 -16.06
CA GLU A 170 -0.63 15.81 -17.13
C GLU A 170 -0.47 14.42 -17.74
N PHE A 171 -1.60 13.72 -17.98
CA PHE A 171 -1.59 12.42 -18.66
C PHE A 171 -1.26 12.59 -20.16
N GLY A 172 -0.34 11.78 -20.66
CA GLY A 172 -0.03 11.68 -22.09
C GLY A 172 -0.93 10.73 -22.85
N GLU A 173 -1.52 9.76 -22.16
CA GLU A 173 -2.30 8.68 -22.75
C GLU A 173 -3.80 9.01 -22.79
N SER A 174 -4.40 8.94 -23.97
CA SER A 174 -5.80 9.34 -24.18
C SER A 174 -6.81 8.41 -23.49
N PHE A 175 -6.43 7.15 -23.23
CA PHE A 175 -7.28 6.21 -22.51
C PHE A 175 -7.47 6.58 -21.03
N MET A 176 -6.59 7.42 -20.46
CA MET A 176 -6.69 7.85 -19.06
C MET A 176 -7.94 8.70 -18.81
N PHE A 177 -8.33 9.58 -19.73
CA PHE A 177 -9.47 10.49 -19.54
C PHE A 177 -10.80 9.76 -19.26
N PRO A 178 -11.22 8.78 -20.09
CA PRO A 178 -12.45 8.06 -19.81
C PRO A 178 -12.35 7.13 -18.59
N ILE A 179 -11.15 6.60 -18.25
CA ILE A 179 -10.92 5.85 -17.01
C ILE A 179 -11.10 6.74 -15.78
N VAL A 180 -10.48 7.92 -15.75
CA VAL A 180 -10.63 8.89 -14.65
C VAL A 180 -12.10 9.24 -14.44
N ASN A 181 -12.87 9.42 -15.52
CA ASN A 181 -14.30 9.66 -15.42
C ASN A 181 -15.07 8.46 -14.83
N PHE A 182 -14.72 7.23 -15.21
CA PHE A 182 -15.30 6.03 -14.63
C PHE A 182 -15.00 5.91 -13.13
N LEU A 183 -13.74 6.10 -12.74
CA LEU A 183 -13.29 6.04 -11.35
C LEU A 183 -14.01 7.08 -10.48
N LYS A 184 -14.12 8.32 -10.99
CA LYS A 184 -14.87 9.39 -10.34
C LYS A 184 -16.35 9.02 -10.13
N ASN A 185 -17.01 8.50 -11.15
CA ASN A 185 -18.44 8.17 -11.07
C ASN A 185 -18.73 6.95 -10.19
N THR A 186 -17.74 6.10 -9.98
CA THR A 186 -17.85 4.90 -9.13
C THR A 186 -17.26 5.09 -7.73
N GLY A 187 -16.60 6.22 -7.47
CA GLY A 187 -15.94 6.49 -6.18
C GLY A 187 -14.70 5.63 -5.93
N ASN A 188 -14.06 5.14 -7.00
CA ASN A 188 -12.90 4.24 -6.93
C ASN A 188 -11.58 4.99 -7.12
N PRO A 189 -10.47 4.51 -6.53
CA PRO A 189 -9.15 5.12 -6.68
C PRO A 189 -8.53 4.82 -8.06
N LEU A 190 -7.55 5.61 -8.47
CA LEU A 190 -6.57 5.21 -9.48
C LEU A 190 -5.38 4.52 -8.79
N MET A 191 -4.88 3.43 -9.38
CA MET A 191 -3.70 2.73 -8.90
C MET A 191 -2.51 3.01 -9.82
N VAL A 192 -1.39 3.43 -9.25
CA VAL A 192 -0.18 3.79 -10.02
C VAL A 192 1.06 3.13 -9.44
N SER A 193 1.87 2.53 -10.30
CA SER A 193 3.20 2.05 -9.96
C SER A 193 4.18 3.23 -9.91
N ILE A 194 4.77 3.48 -8.75
CA ILE A 194 5.61 4.67 -8.48
C ILE A 194 6.98 4.21 -8.01
N TYR A 195 7.97 4.31 -8.90
CA TYR A 195 9.34 3.86 -8.66
C TYR A 195 10.35 5.02 -8.84
N PRO A 196 10.68 5.76 -7.77
CA PRO A 196 11.79 6.71 -7.74
C PRO A 196 13.12 6.12 -8.23
N TYR A 197 13.31 4.81 -8.03
CA TYR A 197 14.47 4.06 -8.50
C TYR A 197 14.72 4.23 -10.00
N PHE A 198 13.70 3.95 -10.84
CA PHE A 198 13.88 3.99 -12.29
C PHE A 198 14.13 5.41 -12.79
N SER A 199 13.47 6.41 -12.21
CA SER A 199 13.75 7.82 -12.50
C SER A 199 15.19 8.20 -12.14
N TYR A 200 15.67 7.82 -10.95
CA TYR A 200 17.06 8.03 -10.53
C TYR A 200 18.05 7.41 -11.51
N VAL A 201 17.86 6.14 -11.88
CA VAL A 201 18.75 5.42 -12.79
C VAL A 201 18.82 6.10 -14.16
N GLN A 202 17.68 6.59 -14.66
CA GLN A 202 17.58 7.25 -15.98
C GLN A 202 18.21 8.65 -16.00
N ASP A 203 18.18 9.40 -14.91
CA ASP A 203 18.66 10.78 -14.86
C ASP A 203 19.40 11.12 -13.54
N GLN A 204 20.57 10.50 -13.33
CA GLN A 204 21.39 10.71 -12.13
C GLN A 204 21.98 12.12 -12.03
N ALA A 205 21.97 12.89 -13.12
CA ALA A 205 22.49 14.26 -13.14
C ALA A 205 21.50 15.21 -12.46
N GLU A 206 20.21 15.07 -12.75
CA GLU A 206 19.14 15.92 -12.22
C GLU A 206 18.44 15.30 -11.01
N ILE A 207 18.57 13.98 -10.80
CA ILE A 207 17.97 13.25 -9.68
C ILE A 207 19.08 12.71 -8.77
N PRO A 208 19.43 13.43 -7.69
CA PRO A 208 20.33 12.94 -6.66
C PRO A 208 19.78 11.70 -5.95
N LEU A 209 20.69 10.80 -5.55
CA LEU A 209 20.31 9.56 -4.87
C LEU A 209 19.57 9.81 -3.55
N ASP A 210 19.98 10.82 -2.78
CA ASP A 210 19.35 11.16 -1.50
C ASP A 210 17.91 11.67 -1.66
N TYR A 211 17.61 12.32 -2.79
CA TYR A 211 16.26 12.73 -3.16
C TYR A 211 15.37 11.52 -3.46
N ALA A 212 15.91 10.51 -4.16
CA ALA A 212 15.19 9.28 -4.47
C ALA A 212 15.02 8.35 -3.24
N LEU A 213 15.93 8.41 -2.26
CA LEU A 213 15.93 7.56 -1.06
C LEU A 213 15.23 8.16 0.18
N PHE A 214 14.58 9.32 0.06
CA PHE A 214 14.00 10.07 1.18
C PHE A 214 15.02 10.54 2.23
N THR A 215 16.29 10.71 1.86
CA THR A 215 17.37 11.09 2.80
C THR A 215 17.87 12.52 2.63
N SER A 216 17.34 13.29 1.68
CA SER A 216 17.66 14.72 1.56
C SER A 216 17.31 15.47 2.84
N THR A 217 18.20 16.34 3.30
CA THR A 217 18.03 17.09 4.56
C THR A 217 17.24 18.39 4.40
N ALA A 218 16.97 18.80 3.17
CA ALA A 218 16.18 19.99 2.82
C ALA A 218 15.38 19.72 1.53
N PRO A 219 14.33 20.51 1.24
CA PRO A 219 13.65 20.45 -0.05
C PRO A 219 14.61 20.65 -1.22
N GLN A 220 14.48 19.83 -2.26
CA GLN A 220 15.28 19.96 -3.49
C GLN A 220 14.80 21.14 -4.35
N PHE A 221 13.49 21.37 -4.37
CA PHE A 221 12.88 22.51 -5.05
C PHE A 221 11.53 22.86 -4.43
N SER A 222 11.01 24.02 -4.83
CA SER A 222 9.67 24.49 -4.52
C SER A 222 8.84 24.61 -5.79
N ASP A 223 7.57 24.26 -5.72
CA ASP A 223 6.58 24.42 -6.78
C ASP A 223 5.34 25.09 -6.20
N GLY A 224 5.27 26.41 -6.40
CA GLY A 224 4.31 27.26 -5.69
C GLY A 224 4.49 27.15 -4.17
N PRO A 225 3.43 26.78 -3.41
CA PRO A 225 3.51 26.62 -1.96
C PRO A 225 4.09 25.27 -1.51
N TYR A 226 4.30 24.32 -2.43
CA TYR A 226 4.71 22.96 -2.11
C TYR A 226 6.23 22.82 -2.17
N GLN A 227 6.81 22.17 -1.16
CA GLN A 227 8.23 21.90 -1.06
C GLN A 227 8.47 20.40 -1.18
N TYR A 228 9.28 19.97 -2.14
CA TYR A 228 9.53 18.56 -2.41
C TYR A 228 10.91 18.15 -1.91
N GLN A 229 10.93 17.35 -0.84
CA GLN A 229 12.15 16.82 -0.21
C GLN A 229 12.50 15.41 -0.68
N ASN A 230 11.55 14.69 -1.26
CA ASN A 230 11.78 13.36 -1.84
C ASN A 230 11.08 13.24 -3.19
N LEU A 231 11.60 12.35 -4.04
CA LEU A 231 11.11 12.17 -5.41
C LEU A 231 9.73 11.51 -5.44
N PHE A 232 9.44 10.62 -4.50
CA PHE A 232 8.15 9.93 -4.41
C PHE A 232 6.99 10.93 -4.30
N ASP A 233 7.10 11.94 -3.43
CA ASP A 233 6.10 13.00 -3.28
C ASP A 233 5.90 13.79 -4.57
N ALA A 234 6.99 14.13 -5.26
CA ALA A 234 6.91 14.86 -6.53
C ALA A 234 6.22 14.03 -7.62
N MET A 235 6.52 12.74 -7.70
CA MET A 235 5.85 11.82 -8.61
C MET A 235 4.36 11.70 -8.28
N VAL A 236 4.00 11.42 -7.03
CA VAL A 236 2.60 11.32 -6.58
C VAL A 236 1.82 12.61 -6.86
N ASP A 237 2.37 13.77 -6.53
CA ASP A 237 1.69 15.05 -6.72
C ASP A 237 1.56 15.43 -8.19
N SER A 238 2.47 14.95 -9.05
CA SER A 238 2.30 15.06 -10.51
C SER A 238 1.13 14.22 -11.02
N VAL A 239 0.86 13.05 -10.43
CA VAL A 239 -0.33 12.25 -10.75
C VAL A 239 -1.59 12.97 -10.24
N TYR A 240 -1.58 13.52 -9.02
CA TYR A 240 -2.73 14.29 -8.52
C TYR A 240 -3.05 15.50 -9.41
N SER A 241 -2.04 16.23 -9.86
CA SER A 241 -2.21 17.32 -10.83
C SER A 241 -2.77 16.83 -12.17
N ALA A 242 -2.32 15.67 -12.67
CA ALA A 242 -2.85 15.05 -13.89
C ALA A 242 -4.33 14.64 -13.74
N LEU A 243 -4.70 14.06 -12.59
CA LEU A 243 -6.08 13.72 -12.23
C LEU A 243 -6.98 14.96 -12.19
N GLU A 244 -6.53 16.04 -11.53
CA GLU A 244 -7.26 17.31 -11.47
C GLU A 244 -7.53 17.88 -12.87
N LYS A 245 -6.51 17.91 -13.74
CA LYS A 245 -6.65 18.40 -15.12
C LYS A 245 -7.56 17.52 -15.96
N ALA A 246 -7.43 16.20 -15.83
CA ALA A 246 -8.31 15.26 -16.52
C ALA A 246 -9.76 15.45 -16.07
N GLY A 247 -10.02 15.58 -14.77
CA GLY A 247 -11.34 15.79 -14.19
C GLY A 247 -11.97 17.15 -14.51
N ALA A 248 -11.16 18.19 -14.71
CA ALA A 248 -11.57 19.54 -15.12
C ALA A 248 -11.67 19.72 -16.65
N ASN A 249 -11.50 18.65 -17.43
CA ASN A 249 -11.56 18.73 -18.89
C ASN A 249 -12.98 19.11 -19.37
N PRO A 250 -13.17 20.25 -20.07
CA PRO A 250 -14.49 20.71 -20.52
C PRO A 250 -15.23 19.71 -21.43
N ALA A 251 -14.49 18.85 -22.16
CA ALA A 251 -15.09 17.79 -22.95
C ALA A 251 -15.77 16.72 -22.08
N LEU A 252 -15.22 16.45 -20.89
CA LEU A 252 -15.85 15.58 -19.89
C LEU A 252 -16.99 16.31 -19.16
N GLU A 253 -16.83 17.61 -18.85
CA GLU A 253 -17.89 18.43 -18.24
C GLU A 253 -19.14 18.54 -19.13
N LYS A 254 -18.97 18.70 -20.44
CA LYS A 254 -20.06 18.76 -21.43
C LYS A 254 -20.85 17.44 -21.51
N LYS A 255 -20.21 16.31 -21.22
CA LYS A 255 -20.86 14.99 -21.16
C LYS A 255 -21.63 14.77 -19.86
N ALA A 256 -21.26 15.49 -18.78
CA ALA A 256 -21.81 15.35 -17.43
C ALA A 256 -22.90 16.39 -17.06
N GLY A 257 -23.38 17.19 -18.01
CA GLY A 257 -24.58 18.02 -17.79
C GLY A 257 -24.36 19.40 -17.13
N GLY A 258 -23.13 19.90 -17.08
CA GLY A 258 -22.83 21.34 -16.95
C GLY A 258 -23.18 22.07 -15.64
N ASN A 259 -23.67 21.40 -14.60
CA ASN A 259 -24.02 22.05 -13.32
C ASN A 259 -23.81 21.11 -12.13
N LEU A 260 -22.57 20.88 -11.74
CA LEU A 260 -22.20 20.30 -10.44
C LEU A 260 -20.98 21.07 -9.93
N ALA A 261 -21.01 21.54 -8.68
CA ALA A 261 -19.77 21.89 -7.98
C ALA A 261 -19.00 20.59 -7.81
N VAL A 262 -17.98 20.37 -8.64
CA VAL A 262 -17.33 19.06 -8.81
C VAL A 262 -16.26 18.87 -7.74
N ASP A 263 -16.43 17.88 -6.88
CA ASP A 263 -15.31 17.22 -6.20
C ASP A 263 -14.48 16.48 -7.26
N TYR A 264 -13.27 16.97 -7.52
CA TYR A 264 -12.36 16.45 -8.53
C TYR A 264 -11.51 15.27 -8.03
N SER A 265 -11.73 14.77 -6.81
CA SER A 265 -10.79 13.87 -6.15
C SER A 265 -11.02 12.39 -6.45
N VAL A 266 -10.55 11.92 -7.61
CA VAL A 266 -10.15 10.51 -7.71
C VAL A 266 -8.98 10.32 -6.75
N SER A 267 -9.13 9.44 -5.77
CA SER A 267 -8.06 9.10 -4.83
C SER A 267 -6.97 8.28 -5.54
N LEU A 268 -5.78 8.24 -4.95
CA LEU A 268 -4.62 7.56 -5.52
C LEU A 268 -4.18 6.45 -4.57
N ILE A 269 -3.74 5.33 -5.13
CA ILE A 269 -3.02 4.26 -4.45
C ILE A 269 -1.69 4.06 -5.17
N ALA A 270 -0.58 4.09 -4.42
CA ALA A 270 0.72 3.69 -4.94
C ALA A 270 0.79 2.16 -4.93
N VAL A 271 0.31 1.52 -5.99
CA VAL A 271 0.02 0.08 -6.01
C VAL A 271 1.26 -0.79 -6.18
N GLU A 272 2.39 -0.15 -6.44
CA GLU A 272 3.71 -0.73 -6.54
C GLU A 272 4.75 0.34 -6.28
N SER A 273 5.71 0.05 -5.40
CA SER A 273 6.85 0.91 -5.13
C SER A 273 7.94 0.09 -4.45
N GLY A 274 9.20 0.29 -4.81
CA GLY A 274 10.29 -0.52 -4.29
C GLY A 274 11.65 -0.11 -4.81
N TRP A 275 12.68 -0.79 -4.32
CA TRP A 275 14.06 -0.56 -4.71
C TRP A 275 14.83 -1.88 -4.70
N PRO A 276 15.53 -2.25 -5.79
CA PRO A 276 16.19 -3.54 -5.89
C PRO A 276 17.43 -3.64 -5.00
N GLY A 277 17.60 -4.78 -4.34
CA GLY A 277 18.75 -5.08 -3.49
C GLY A 277 20.03 -5.42 -4.25
N SER A 278 19.93 -5.72 -5.55
CA SER A 278 21.05 -6.05 -6.43
C SER A 278 20.68 -5.81 -7.90
N GLY A 279 21.68 -5.53 -8.74
CA GLY A 279 21.55 -5.54 -10.21
C GLY A 279 22.22 -6.74 -10.86
N GLY A 280 22.56 -7.78 -10.08
CA GLY A 280 23.29 -8.97 -10.53
C GLY A 280 24.77 -8.74 -10.82
N ASN A 281 25.43 -9.76 -11.38
CA ASN A 281 26.86 -9.78 -11.67
C ASN A 281 27.10 -10.17 -13.16
N PRO A 282 27.90 -9.41 -13.93
CA PRO A 282 28.59 -8.18 -13.53
C PRO A 282 27.65 -6.99 -13.36
N VAL A 283 28.01 -6.09 -12.44
CA VAL A 283 27.33 -4.83 -12.07
C VAL A 283 27.44 -3.79 -13.20
N GLY A 284 27.34 -4.22 -14.46
CA GLY A 284 27.60 -3.41 -15.66
C GLY A 284 26.37 -3.10 -16.52
N ALA A 285 25.20 -3.64 -16.18
CA ALA A 285 23.95 -3.22 -16.82
C ALA A 285 23.58 -1.80 -16.34
N SER A 286 23.16 -0.93 -17.26
CA SER A 286 22.76 0.47 -16.98
C SER A 286 21.80 0.57 -15.79
N LEU A 287 20.92 -0.41 -15.64
CA LEU A 287 19.95 -0.45 -14.56
C LEU A 287 20.48 -0.91 -13.21
N ALA A 288 21.73 -1.33 -13.05
CA ALA A 288 22.26 -1.82 -11.76
C ALA A 288 22.68 -0.68 -10.80
N VAL A 289 22.73 0.57 -11.27
CA VAL A 289 23.23 1.69 -10.47
C VAL A 289 22.32 1.95 -9.28
N GLY A 290 22.90 2.03 -8.09
CA GLY A 290 22.16 2.23 -6.84
C GLY A 290 21.43 0.98 -6.32
N ALA A 291 21.42 -0.14 -7.05
CA ALA A 291 20.82 -1.41 -6.60
C ALA A 291 21.72 -2.09 -5.56
N THR A 292 21.50 -1.78 -4.28
CA THR A 292 22.25 -2.36 -3.16
C THR A 292 21.29 -2.65 -2.01
N LEU A 293 21.62 -3.65 -1.18
CA LEU A 293 20.84 -3.97 0.02
C LEU A 293 20.67 -2.75 0.95
N SER A 294 21.70 -1.93 1.10
CA SER A 294 21.64 -0.71 1.92
C SER A 294 20.64 0.31 1.37
N ASN A 295 20.64 0.55 0.06
CA ASN A 295 19.71 1.48 -0.57
C ASN A 295 18.29 0.92 -0.57
N ALA A 296 18.12 -0.38 -0.83
CA ALA A 296 16.82 -1.05 -0.78
C ALA A 296 16.19 -1.00 0.61
N GLN A 297 16.98 -1.26 1.65
CA GLN A 297 16.54 -1.11 3.04
C GLN A 297 16.16 0.34 3.35
N THR A 298 17.01 1.30 2.97
CA THR A 298 16.80 2.73 3.22
C THR A 298 15.50 3.19 2.57
N TYR A 299 15.32 2.89 1.28
CA TYR A 299 14.13 3.25 0.52
C TYR A 299 12.86 2.67 1.14
N ASN A 300 12.80 1.35 1.31
CA ASN A 300 11.59 0.68 1.78
C ASN A 300 11.24 1.07 3.22
N GLN A 301 12.24 1.21 4.10
CA GLN A 301 11.98 1.63 5.48
C GLN A 301 11.50 3.09 5.54
N ASN A 302 12.05 3.98 4.72
CA ASN A 302 11.62 5.37 4.67
C ASN A 302 10.23 5.51 4.05
N LEU A 303 9.92 4.75 3.00
CA LEU A 303 8.59 4.68 2.42
C LEU A 303 7.55 4.27 3.47
N ILE A 304 7.79 3.19 4.23
CA ILE A 304 6.93 2.75 5.33
C ILE A 304 6.71 3.88 6.35
N ASN A 305 7.77 4.61 6.72
CA ASN A 305 7.69 5.70 7.68
C ASN A 305 6.94 6.94 7.14
N HIS A 306 6.95 7.12 5.82
CA HIS A 306 6.52 8.33 5.13
C HIS A 306 5.03 8.33 4.78
N VAL A 307 4.52 7.24 4.18
CA VAL A 307 3.22 7.24 3.47
C VAL A 307 2.00 7.64 4.32
N ARG A 308 2.08 7.51 5.65
CA ARG A 308 1.02 7.98 6.58
C ARG A 308 0.85 9.51 6.60
N ASN A 309 1.88 10.24 6.19
CA ASN A 309 1.88 11.70 6.14
C ASN A 309 1.29 12.22 4.82
N GLY A 310 1.27 11.37 3.78
CA GLY A 310 0.90 11.75 2.43
C GLY A 310 1.98 12.61 1.77
N THR A 311 1.53 13.54 0.94
CA THR A 311 2.40 14.41 0.14
C THR A 311 2.16 15.88 0.46
N PRO A 312 3.03 16.80 0.00
CA PRO A 312 2.80 18.24 0.13
C PRO A 312 1.43 18.71 -0.39
N LYS A 313 0.97 18.23 -1.55
CA LYS A 313 -0.33 18.61 -2.16
C LYS A 313 -1.51 17.85 -1.58
N ARG A 314 -1.29 16.64 -1.03
CA ARG A 314 -2.32 15.79 -0.41
C ARG A 314 -1.81 15.20 0.92
N PRO A 315 -1.82 15.99 2.01
CA PRO A 315 -1.48 15.49 3.33
C PRO A 315 -2.49 14.44 3.80
N GLY A 316 -2.01 13.43 4.50
CA GLY A 316 -2.83 12.34 5.03
C GLY A 316 -2.44 10.98 4.44
N ASN A 317 -3.08 9.92 4.90
CA ASN A 317 -2.63 8.57 4.57
C ASN A 317 -2.66 8.26 3.06
N LEU A 318 -1.55 7.80 2.49
CA LEU A 318 -1.46 7.26 1.14
C LEU A 318 -1.32 5.75 1.22
N GLU A 319 -2.35 5.01 0.78
CA GLU A 319 -2.25 3.56 0.66
C GLU A 319 -1.19 3.18 -0.39
N THR A 320 -0.25 2.34 0.03
CA THR A 320 0.95 2.02 -0.75
C THR A 320 1.28 0.53 -0.63
N TYR A 321 1.66 -0.12 -1.72
CA TYR A 321 2.09 -1.52 -1.75
C TYR A 321 3.56 -1.59 -2.12
N ILE A 322 4.34 -2.25 -1.28
CA ILE A 322 5.77 -2.46 -1.53
C ILE A 322 5.94 -3.63 -2.50
N PHE A 323 6.70 -3.41 -3.55
CA PHE A 323 7.13 -4.44 -4.49
C PHE A 323 8.54 -4.93 -4.11
N ALA A 324 8.75 -6.19 -3.73
CA ALA A 324 7.76 -7.28 -3.54
C ALA A 324 8.14 -8.20 -2.37
N MET A 325 7.27 -9.14 -2.00
CA MET A 325 7.50 -10.05 -0.86
C MET A 325 8.79 -10.88 -1.01
N PHE A 326 9.08 -11.37 -2.21
CA PHE A 326 10.23 -12.24 -2.49
C PHE A 326 11.02 -11.77 -3.70
N ASN A 327 12.28 -12.21 -3.78
CA ASN A 327 13.02 -12.22 -5.03
C ASN A 327 12.40 -13.25 -5.98
N GLU A 328 12.03 -12.82 -7.19
CA GLU A 328 11.32 -13.64 -8.17
C GLU A 328 12.30 -14.16 -9.23
N ASN A 329 12.88 -15.34 -8.97
CA ASN A 329 14.00 -15.86 -9.75
C ASN A 329 13.66 -16.24 -11.21
N LYS A 330 12.38 -16.26 -11.61
CA LYS A 330 11.94 -16.52 -12.98
C LYS A 330 11.52 -15.28 -13.76
N LYS A 331 11.55 -14.07 -13.17
CA LYS A 331 11.20 -12.85 -13.92
C LYS A 331 12.07 -12.70 -15.16
N GLU A 332 11.47 -12.33 -16.27
CA GLU A 332 12.21 -12.03 -17.50
C GLU A 332 12.63 -10.55 -17.51
N GLY A 333 13.49 -10.17 -18.46
CA GLY A 333 13.96 -8.79 -18.60
C GLY A 333 15.24 -8.50 -17.81
N ASP A 334 15.34 -7.27 -17.33
CA ASP A 334 16.54 -6.76 -16.66
C ASP A 334 16.81 -7.47 -15.33
N GLU A 335 18.08 -7.65 -15.00
CA GLU A 335 18.46 -8.48 -13.85
C GLU A 335 17.95 -7.92 -12.51
N VAL A 336 17.83 -6.60 -12.39
CA VAL A 336 17.25 -5.94 -11.20
C VAL A 336 15.85 -6.43 -10.84
N GLU A 337 15.07 -6.85 -11.83
CA GLU A 337 13.71 -7.37 -11.66
C GLU A 337 13.68 -8.58 -10.72
N ARG A 338 14.75 -9.38 -10.67
CA ARG A 338 14.86 -10.55 -9.80
C ARG A 338 15.19 -10.22 -8.34
N HIS A 339 15.45 -8.95 -8.01
CA HIS A 339 16.05 -8.55 -6.73
C HIS A 339 15.25 -7.49 -5.94
N PHE A 340 13.93 -7.39 -6.16
CA PHE A 340 13.02 -6.48 -5.42
C PHE A 340 12.50 -7.04 -4.08
N GLY A 341 12.86 -8.28 -3.74
CA GLY A 341 12.32 -9.00 -2.59
C GLY A 341 12.67 -8.39 -1.24
N LEU A 342 11.71 -8.43 -0.32
CA LEU A 342 11.91 -8.12 1.10
C LEU A 342 12.42 -9.34 1.89
N PHE A 343 12.06 -10.55 1.44
CA PHE A 343 12.38 -11.82 2.09
C PHE A 343 12.98 -12.82 1.10
N ASN A 344 13.82 -13.69 1.64
CA ASN A 344 14.28 -14.89 0.95
C ASN A 344 13.16 -15.93 0.89
N PRO A 345 13.26 -16.94 0.01
CA PRO A 345 12.26 -18.00 -0.06
C PRO A 345 12.16 -18.88 1.20
N ASP A 346 13.14 -18.81 2.11
CA ASP A 346 13.09 -19.44 3.42
C ASP A 346 12.43 -18.55 4.50
N LEU A 347 11.77 -17.46 4.09
CA LEU A 347 11.11 -16.45 4.92
C LEU A 347 12.06 -15.62 5.80
N THR A 348 13.38 -15.76 5.66
CA THR A 348 14.33 -14.87 6.33
C THR A 348 14.33 -13.49 5.65
N PRO A 349 14.47 -12.39 6.42
CA PRO A 349 14.52 -11.05 5.82
C PRO A 349 15.82 -10.88 5.03
N ILE A 350 15.74 -10.33 3.82
CA ILE A 350 16.93 -9.94 3.02
C ILE A 350 17.63 -8.75 3.69
N TYR A 351 16.86 -7.82 4.24
CA TYR A 351 17.31 -6.74 5.12
C TYR A 351 16.21 -6.44 6.16
N PRO A 352 16.57 -5.90 7.35
CA PRO A 352 15.59 -5.69 8.39
C PRO A 352 14.69 -4.49 8.09
N LEU A 353 13.38 -4.73 8.10
CA LEU A 353 12.32 -3.72 8.02
C LEU A 353 11.39 -3.79 9.23
N ASN A 354 10.83 -2.65 9.59
CA ASN A 354 9.80 -2.53 10.60
C ASN A 354 8.49 -1.99 9.99
N PHE A 355 7.55 -2.91 9.78
CA PHE A 355 6.17 -2.61 9.36
C PHE A 355 5.32 -2.06 10.51
N ASN A 356 5.73 -2.30 11.76
CA ASN A 356 5.05 -1.79 12.95
C ASN A 356 5.54 -0.37 13.24
N LEU A 357 4.91 0.62 12.60
CA LEU A 357 5.15 2.02 12.92
C LEU A 357 4.89 2.25 14.41
N LYS A 358 5.90 2.80 15.09
CA LYS A 358 6.06 2.86 16.55
C LYS A 358 4.81 3.34 17.30
N HIS A 359 3.92 2.42 17.65
CA HIS A 359 2.99 2.57 18.78
C HIS A 359 3.67 2.25 20.13
N GLY A 360 4.87 1.64 20.08
CA GLY A 360 5.61 1.23 21.27
C GLY A 360 5.88 2.37 22.26
N LYS A 361 6.12 3.61 21.82
CA LYS A 361 6.37 4.74 22.72
C LYS A 361 5.11 5.31 23.37
N VAL A 362 4.00 5.36 22.62
CA VAL A 362 2.71 5.87 23.16
C VAL A 362 2.11 4.84 24.12
N LEU A 363 2.16 3.55 23.77
CA LEU A 363 1.74 2.47 24.65
C LEU A 363 2.64 2.39 25.91
N TYR A 364 3.96 2.52 25.78
CA TYR A 364 4.85 2.63 26.95
C TYR A 364 4.49 3.82 27.84
N CYS A 365 4.34 5.03 27.27
CA CYS A 365 4.00 6.23 28.04
C CYS A 365 2.63 6.11 28.72
N LEU A 366 1.62 5.55 28.04
CA LEU A 366 0.28 5.35 28.59
C LEU A 366 0.28 4.29 29.70
N ILE A 367 1.01 3.18 29.52
CA ILE A 367 1.12 2.15 30.56
C ILE A 367 1.92 2.67 31.77
N PHE A 368 3.02 3.40 31.57
CA PHE A 368 3.76 4.03 32.67
C PHE A 368 2.94 5.11 33.39
N ALA A 369 2.17 5.92 32.66
CA ALA A 369 1.26 6.91 33.25
C ALA A 369 0.14 6.22 34.06
N PHE A 370 -0.41 5.10 33.56
CA PHE A 370 -1.43 4.32 34.25
C PHE A 370 -0.88 3.60 35.49
N ALA A 371 0.32 3.01 35.40
CA ALA A 371 1.02 2.38 36.52
C ALA A 371 1.41 3.42 37.60
N GLY A 372 1.85 4.61 37.18
CA GLY A 372 2.11 5.75 38.07
C GLY A 372 0.85 6.25 38.78
N PHE A 373 -0.28 6.31 38.06
CA PHE A 373 -1.57 6.71 38.62
C PHE A 373 -2.13 5.68 39.62
N LEU A 374 -1.94 4.38 39.37
CA LEU A 374 -2.28 3.30 40.30
C LEU A 374 -1.41 3.33 41.56
N ASN A 375 -0.11 3.57 41.43
CA ASN A 375 0.81 3.71 42.56
C ASN A 375 0.45 4.90 43.48
N TYR A 376 -0.01 6.01 42.93
CA TYR A 376 -0.39 7.20 43.73
C TYR A 376 -1.69 7.02 44.54
N ARG A 377 -2.53 6.01 44.21
CA ARG A 377 -3.85 5.80 44.85
C ARG A 377 -4.00 4.50 45.65
N CYS A 378 -3.04 3.58 45.58
CA CYS A 378 -3.11 2.29 46.27
C CYS A 378 -1.95 2.06 47.24
N SER A 379 -2.09 2.53 48.48
CA SER A 379 -1.11 2.26 49.55
C SER A 379 -1.47 1.08 50.47
N SER A 380 -2.61 0.39 50.29
CA SER A 380 -3.08 -0.56 51.33
C SER A 380 -4.00 -1.73 50.91
N SER A 381 -4.23 -1.99 49.62
CA SER A 381 -5.09 -3.11 49.16
C SER A 381 -4.31 -4.22 48.45
N ARG A 382 -4.38 -5.46 48.96
CA ARG A 382 -3.73 -6.67 48.37
C ARG A 382 -4.16 -6.92 46.92
N THR A 383 -5.43 -6.68 46.59
CA THR A 383 -5.96 -6.85 45.23
C THR A 383 -5.40 -5.81 44.27
N CYS A 384 -5.10 -4.60 44.77
CA CYS A 384 -4.51 -3.54 43.97
C CYS A 384 -3.03 -3.78 43.67
N ILE A 385 -2.29 -4.36 44.63
CA ILE A 385 -0.90 -4.79 44.44
C ILE A 385 -0.80 -5.89 43.37
N GLN A 386 -1.77 -6.82 43.30
CA GLN A 386 -1.83 -7.82 42.24
C GLN A 386 -2.07 -7.23 40.84
N LEU A 387 -2.95 -6.23 40.72
CA LEU A 387 -3.18 -5.54 39.45
C LEU A 387 -1.97 -4.72 38.98
N ILE A 388 -1.26 -4.07 39.91
CA ILE A 388 0.01 -3.38 39.63
C ILE A 388 1.05 -4.40 39.17
N ASN A 389 1.17 -5.53 39.86
CA ASN A 389 2.09 -6.60 39.45
C ASN A 389 1.72 -7.18 38.07
N CYS A 390 0.44 -7.40 37.76
CA CYS A 390 0.03 -7.84 36.42
C CYS A 390 0.37 -6.81 35.34
N ALA A 391 0.18 -5.51 35.59
CA ALA A 391 0.57 -4.47 34.65
C ALA A 391 2.10 -4.41 34.46
N TYR A 392 2.87 -4.56 35.55
CA TYR A 392 4.34 -4.66 35.48
C TYR A 392 4.81 -5.92 34.75
N TYR A 393 4.17 -7.07 34.95
CA TYR A 393 4.49 -8.31 34.24
C TYR A 393 4.15 -8.22 32.75
N PHE A 394 3.03 -7.60 32.38
CA PHE A 394 2.67 -7.36 30.98
C PHE A 394 3.69 -6.43 30.27
N VAL A 395 4.18 -5.40 30.97
CA VAL A 395 5.27 -4.53 30.48
C VAL A 395 6.61 -5.25 30.42
N MET A 396 6.90 -6.09 31.42
CA MET A 396 8.14 -6.86 31.44
C MET A 396 8.17 -7.91 30.34
N ASP A 397 7.05 -8.57 30.01
CA ASP A 397 6.96 -9.55 28.92
C ASP A 397 7.27 -8.90 27.56
N ILE A 398 6.73 -7.69 27.32
CA ILE A 398 7.06 -6.86 26.15
C ILE A 398 8.54 -6.42 26.16
N SER A 399 9.12 -6.12 27.33
CA SER A 399 10.54 -5.77 27.45
C SER A 399 11.47 -6.97 27.32
N THR A 400 10.99 -8.17 27.64
CA THR A 400 11.76 -9.42 27.58
C THR A 400 11.84 -9.91 26.13
N ILE A 401 10.80 -9.69 25.33
CA ILE A 401 10.86 -9.83 23.86
C ILE A 401 11.92 -8.90 23.25
N ASN A 402 12.10 -7.68 23.78
CA ASN A 402 13.14 -6.77 23.31
C ASN A 402 14.54 -7.05 23.89
N LYS A 403 14.66 -7.75 25.02
CA LYS A 403 15.96 -8.05 25.66
C LYS A 403 16.58 -9.37 25.21
N VAL A 404 15.83 -10.27 24.59
CA VAL A 404 16.41 -11.46 23.94
C VAL A 404 17.12 -11.11 22.63
N CYS A 405 16.85 -9.95 22.01
CA CYS A 405 17.55 -9.48 20.80
C CYS A 405 18.69 -8.48 21.06
N LEU A 406 19.18 -8.34 22.30
CA LEU A 406 20.33 -7.48 22.61
C LEU A 406 21.46 -8.21 23.36
N LEU A 407 21.40 -9.54 23.41
CA LEU A 407 22.48 -10.43 23.84
C LEU A 407 22.50 -11.71 22.98
N LEU A 408 22.49 -11.51 21.66
CA LEU A 408 23.10 -12.31 20.59
C LEU A 408 23.38 -11.33 19.45
#